data_AF-A0AAV4FTK5-F1
#
_entry.id   AF-A0AAV4FTK5-F1
#
_cell.length_a   1.000
_cell.length_b   1.000
_cell.length_c   1.000
_cell.angle_alpha   90.00
_cell.angle_beta   90.00
_cell.angle_gamma   90.00
#
_symmetry.space_group_name_H-M   'P 1'
#
loop_
_entity.id
_entity.type
_entity.pdbx_description
1 polymer ?
#
loop_
_entity_poly.entity_id
_entity_poly.type
_entity_poly.pdbx_seq_one_letter_code
_entity_poly.pdbx_strand_id
1 'polypeptide(L)'
;MFVVHNPRTVILGASIVLQLGTVPGWLLVENLASYFLFYCAHWQTYVCGTLKFGKLDVTEGQLVVIFVCMLTTLFGPGIWTYELPVVHIELKLVPIYAMFMGAALMLKEAFHVIFMQGGVGKNGSTVAGTSTIFPVFPIMSVVVLAVIIQQKSPSMVFENHPCVYLLAFGLLSAKITNRLVVAHMTKSEMDFWDTGLIGPGALFLNQYFNCWLDEHLVLWFCLIWVLFDLLRYSTVVCQEICEHLRIYCFVITSRPPLSKDSSNNGASSS
;
A
#
# COMPACT_ATOMS: atom_id res chain seq x y z
N MET A 1 -10.62 -3.48 8.15
CA MET A 1 -10.04 -2.29 7.50
C MET A 1 -8.66 -1.88 8.05
N PHE A 2 -8.38 -2.09 9.35
CA PHE A 2 -7.05 -1.86 9.95
C PHE A 2 -5.90 -2.73 9.39
N VAL A 3 -6.20 -3.82 8.68
CA VAL A 3 -5.19 -4.80 8.23
C VAL A 3 -4.27 -4.26 7.13
N VAL A 4 -4.74 -3.35 6.28
CA VAL A 4 -3.95 -2.84 5.13
C VAL A 4 -2.97 -1.72 5.53
N HIS A 5 -3.16 -1.10 6.70
CA HIS A 5 -2.25 -0.07 7.20
C HIS A 5 -0.98 -0.65 7.83
N ASN A 6 -1.13 -1.81 8.47
CA ASN A 6 -0.12 -2.43 9.31
C ASN A 6 1.21 -2.78 8.62
N PRO A 7 1.25 -3.37 7.39
CA PRO A 7 2.53 -3.84 6.85
C PRO A 7 3.53 -2.70 6.63
N ARG A 8 3.07 -1.53 6.18
CA ARG A 8 3.93 -0.39 5.82
C ARG A 8 4.58 0.30 7.01
N THR A 9 3.82 0.49 8.09
CA THR A 9 4.37 0.98 9.36
C THR A 9 5.32 -0.03 9.99
N VAL A 10 5.07 -1.33 9.79
CA VAL A 10 5.96 -2.40 10.26
C VAL A 10 7.30 -2.37 9.53
N ILE A 11 7.32 -2.14 8.20
CA ILE A 11 8.57 -2.03 7.43
C ILE A 11 9.37 -0.81 7.84
N LEU A 12 8.73 0.36 7.98
CA LEU A 12 9.41 1.55 8.51
C LEU A 12 10.00 1.28 9.91
N GLY A 13 9.25 0.57 10.77
CA GLY A 13 9.74 0.12 12.08
C GLY A 13 10.95 -0.81 11.97
N ALA A 14 10.93 -1.77 11.04
CA ALA A 14 12.06 -2.66 10.76
C ALA A 14 13.29 -1.87 10.28
N SER A 15 13.10 -0.89 9.39
CA SER A 15 14.20 -0.06 8.90
C SER A 15 14.82 0.81 10.02
N ILE A 16 14.01 1.28 10.98
CA ILE A 16 14.50 2.00 12.16
C ILE A 16 15.32 1.05 13.06
N VAL A 17 14.81 -0.16 13.30
CA VAL A 17 15.46 -1.20 14.12
C VAL A 17 16.83 -1.59 13.55
N LEU A 18 16.92 -1.70 12.23
CA LEU A 18 18.15 -2.02 11.49
C LEU A 18 19.08 -0.81 11.27
N GLN A 19 18.74 0.38 11.79
CA GLN A 19 19.49 1.62 11.63
C GLN A 19 19.76 2.03 10.16
N LEU A 20 18.81 1.75 9.25
CA LEU A 20 18.95 2.13 7.85
C LEU A 20 18.95 3.64 7.61
N GLY A 21 18.62 4.46 8.62
CA GLY A 21 18.78 5.91 8.54
C GLY A 21 20.23 6.36 8.26
N THR A 22 21.22 5.49 8.52
CA THR A 22 22.63 5.73 8.17
C THR A 22 22.91 5.59 6.67
N VAL A 23 22.05 4.89 5.93
CA VAL A 23 22.19 4.69 4.48
C VAL A 23 20.82 4.95 3.79
N PRO A 24 20.47 6.22 3.53
CA PRO A 24 19.15 6.62 3.06
C PRO A 24 18.74 5.93 1.74
N GLY A 25 19.69 5.61 0.87
CA GLY A 25 19.42 4.89 -0.38
C GLY A 25 18.75 3.52 -0.15
N TRP A 26 19.29 2.70 0.77
CA TRP A 26 18.70 1.40 1.09
C TRP A 26 17.34 1.54 1.76
N LEU A 27 17.19 2.53 2.65
CA LEU A 27 15.92 2.84 3.31
C LEU A 27 14.81 3.12 2.29
N LEU A 28 15.09 3.93 1.26
CA LEU A 28 14.11 4.26 0.22
C LEU A 28 13.74 3.05 -0.62
N VAL A 29 14.75 2.31 -1.13
CA VAL A 29 14.52 1.17 -2.03
C VAL A 29 13.77 0.05 -1.30
N GLU A 30 14.13 -0.23 -0.04
CA GLU A 30 13.46 -1.23 0.80
C GLU A 30 11.96 -0.93 0.94
N ASN A 31 11.63 0.31 1.34
CA ASN A 31 10.25 0.71 1.56
C ASN A 31 9.44 0.76 0.25
N LEU A 32 10.00 1.31 -0.84
CA LEU A 32 9.33 1.34 -2.15
C LEU A 32 9.13 -0.06 -2.72
N ALA A 33 10.13 -0.93 -2.62
CA ALA A 33 10.02 -2.33 -3.04
C ALA A 33 8.89 -3.03 -2.28
N SER A 34 8.78 -2.80 -0.97
CA SER A 34 7.70 -3.42 -0.20
C SER A 34 6.32 -2.86 -0.53
N TYR A 35 6.18 -1.57 -0.84
CA TYR A 35 4.91 -0.98 -1.29
C TYR A 35 4.46 -1.62 -2.61
N PHE A 36 5.41 -1.82 -3.53
CA PHE A 36 5.16 -2.46 -4.82
C PHE A 36 4.81 -3.95 -4.68
N LEU A 37 5.55 -4.72 -3.87
CA LEU A 37 5.28 -6.14 -3.63
C LEU A 37 3.88 -6.39 -3.07
N PHE A 38 3.50 -5.60 -2.06
CA PHE A 38 2.17 -5.69 -1.47
C PHE A 38 1.07 -5.37 -2.49
N TYR A 39 1.31 -4.40 -3.37
CA TYR A 39 0.40 -4.10 -4.48
C TYR A 39 0.33 -5.26 -5.48
N CYS A 40 1.47 -5.86 -5.86
CA CYS A 40 1.54 -6.98 -6.78
C CYS A 40 0.75 -8.21 -6.29
N ALA A 41 0.76 -8.52 -5.00
CA ALA A 41 -0.05 -9.61 -4.44
C ALA A 41 -1.56 -9.39 -4.65
N HIS A 42 -2.03 -8.15 -4.46
CA HIS A 42 -3.41 -7.79 -4.73
C HIS A 42 -3.72 -7.66 -6.22
N TRP A 43 -2.75 -7.25 -7.04
CA TRP A 43 -2.89 -7.22 -8.49
C TRP A 43 -3.03 -8.63 -9.06
N GLN A 44 -2.22 -9.59 -8.61
CA GLN A 44 -2.39 -10.99 -8.93
C GLN A 44 -3.82 -11.47 -8.59
N THR A 45 -4.34 -11.08 -7.43
CA THR A 45 -5.70 -11.42 -7.01
C THR A 45 -6.75 -10.80 -7.93
N TYR A 46 -6.60 -9.52 -8.29
CA TYR A 46 -7.48 -8.82 -9.24
C TYR A 46 -7.53 -9.48 -10.62
N VAL A 47 -6.44 -10.12 -11.04
CA VAL A 47 -6.35 -10.84 -12.31
C VAL A 47 -6.93 -12.25 -12.20
N CYS A 48 -6.47 -13.02 -11.21
CA CYS A 48 -6.75 -14.45 -11.07
C CYS A 48 -8.05 -14.74 -10.28
N GLY A 49 -8.71 -13.73 -9.71
CA GLY A 49 -9.95 -13.88 -8.93
C GLY A 49 -9.79 -14.66 -7.62
N THR A 50 -8.58 -15.10 -7.30
CA THR A 50 -8.25 -15.89 -6.12
C THR A 50 -6.97 -15.35 -5.49
N LEU A 51 -7.01 -15.17 -4.17
CA LEU A 51 -5.82 -14.86 -3.39
C LEU A 51 -5.07 -16.17 -3.16
N LYS A 52 -3.90 -16.32 -3.76
CA LYS A 52 -3.03 -17.50 -3.56
C LYS A 52 -2.05 -17.16 -2.46
N PHE A 53 -2.18 -17.83 -1.33
CA PHE A 53 -1.22 -17.73 -0.24
C PHE A 53 0.06 -18.48 -0.61
N GLY A 54 1.18 -17.76 -0.61
CA GLY A 54 2.50 -18.36 -0.79
C GLY A 54 2.98 -19.06 0.47
N LYS A 55 4.09 -19.79 0.36
CA LYS A 55 4.82 -20.32 1.53
C LYS A 55 5.63 -19.26 2.29
N LEU A 56 5.71 -18.05 1.74
CA LEU A 56 6.34 -16.86 2.33
C LEU A 56 5.39 -15.71 2.02
N ASP A 57 4.52 -15.38 2.97
CA ASP A 57 3.50 -14.33 2.82
C ASP A 57 3.67 -13.26 3.92
N VAL A 58 2.80 -12.25 3.93
CA VAL A 58 2.86 -11.10 4.84
C VAL A 58 2.95 -11.54 6.31
N THR A 59 2.27 -12.62 6.69
CA THR A 59 2.31 -13.14 8.07
C THR A 59 3.71 -13.61 8.48
N GLU A 60 4.41 -14.30 7.59
CA GLU A 60 5.74 -14.84 7.89
C GLU A 60 6.79 -13.74 7.84
N GLY A 61 6.64 -12.78 6.92
CA GLY A 61 7.42 -11.54 6.93
C GLY A 61 7.26 -10.79 8.26
N GLN A 62 6.05 -10.70 8.80
CA GLN A 62 5.81 -10.10 10.12
C GLN A 62 6.48 -10.87 11.26
N LEU A 63 6.48 -12.20 11.24
CA LEU A 63 7.20 -13.02 12.22
C LEU A 63 8.71 -12.79 12.16
N VAL A 64 9.28 -12.66 10.96
CA VAL A 64 10.70 -12.32 10.76
C VAL A 64 11.00 -10.93 11.33
N VAL A 65 10.15 -9.93 11.09
CA VAL A 65 10.32 -8.59 11.65
C VAL A 65 10.23 -8.62 13.18
N ILE A 66 9.28 -9.36 13.76
CA ILE A 66 9.16 -9.54 15.22
C ILE A 66 10.45 -10.15 15.77
N PHE A 67 10.99 -11.17 15.10
CA PHE A 67 12.26 -11.80 15.48
C PHE A 67 13.44 -10.82 15.44
N VAL A 68 13.56 -10.03 14.38
CA VAL A 68 14.58 -8.97 14.24
C VAL A 68 14.43 -7.92 15.35
N CYS A 69 13.21 -7.50 15.67
CA CYS A 69 12.95 -6.59 16.78
C CYS A 69 13.38 -7.20 18.13
N MET A 70 13.05 -8.47 18.39
CA MET A 70 13.46 -9.16 19.62
C MET A 70 14.98 -9.26 19.75
N LEU A 71 15.70 -9.61 18.67
CA LEU A 71 17.17 -9.63 18.67
C LEU A 71 17.74 -8.26 19.01
N THR A 72 17.18 -7.20 18.41
CA THR A 72 17.60 -5.83 18.67
C THR A 72 17.34 -5.42 20.11
N THR A 73 16.23 -5.84 20.71
CA THR A 73 15.93 -5.61 22.12
C THR A 73 16.93 -6.31 23.04
N LEU A 74 17.36 -7.53 22.71
CA LEU A 74 18.27 -8.32 23.53
C LEU A 74 19.74 -7.86 23.44
N PHE A 75 20.21 -7.54 22.24
CA PHE A 75 21.63 -7.21 21.97
C PHE A 75 21.89 -5.70 21.82
N GLY A 76 20.83 -4.90 21.81
CA GLY A 76 20.88 -3.48 21.47
C GLY A 76 20.99 -3.24 19.95
N PRO A 77 20.72 -2.00 19.50
CA PRO A 77 20.71 -1.67 18.07
C PRO A 77 22.11 -1.75 17.44
N GLY A 78 23.18 -1.65 18.22
CA GLY A 78 24.58 -1.70 17.75
C GLY A 78 25.02 -3.05 17.16
N ILE A 79 24.22 -4.12 17.33
CA ILE A 79 24.50 -5.41 16.69
C ILE A 79 24.50 -5.32 15.16
N TRP A 80 23.64 -4.47 14.59
CA TRP A 80 23.46 -4.33 13.15
C TRP A 80 24.61 -3.56 12.47
N THR A 81 25.35 -2.78 13.24
CA THR A 81 26.56 -2.07 12.79
C THR A 81 27.83 -2.90 12.93
N TYR A 82 27.73 -4.16 13.38
CA TYR A 82 28.88 -5.05 13.45
C TYR A 82 29.33 -5.49 12.05
N GLU A 83 30.63 -5.39 11.78
CA GLU A 83 31.24 -5.84 10.53
C GLU A 83 31.57 -7.33 10.60
N LEU A 84 31.08 -8.10 9.62
CA LEU A 84 31.37 -9.53 9.55
C LEU A 84 32.82 -9.77 9.13
N PRO A 85 33.63 -10.50 9.94
CA PRO A 85 35.08 -10.59 9.77
C PRO A 85 35.55 -11.26 8.47
N VAL A 86 34.70 -12.04 7.81
CA VAL A 86 35.03 -12.76 6.56
C VAL A 86 34.62 -11.99 5.31
N VAL A 87 33.56 -11.18 5.39
CA VAL A 87 32.89 -10.61 4.20
C VAL A 87 32.97 -9.08 4.19
N HIS A 88 33.43 -8.44 5.27
CA HIS A 88 33.56 -6.97 5.39
C HIS A 88 32.24 -6.23 5.06
N ILE A 89 31.10 -6.88 5.36
CA ILE A 89 29.77 -6.30 5.23
C ILE A 89 29.19 -6.07 6.62
N GLU A 90 28.46 -4.97 6.78
CA GLU A 90 27.68 -4.71 7.98
C GLU A 90 26.55 -5.73 8.12
N LEU A 91 26.31 -6.21 9.34
CA LEU A 91 25.27 -7.19 9.63
C LEU A 91 23.87 -6.73 9.17
N LYS A 92 23.60 -5.42 9.19
CA LYS A 92 22.34 -4.82 8.72
C LYS A 92 22.01 -5.17 7.26
N LEU A 93 23.00 -5.48 6.42
CA LEU A 93 22.78 -5.83 5.01
C LEU A 93 22.25 -7.26 4.83
N VAL A 94 22.48 -8.17 5.79
CA VAL A 94 22.02 -9.56 5.68
C VAL A 94 20.49 -9.66 5.62
N PRO A 95 19.71 -9.04 6.55
CA PRO A 95 18.25 -8.98 6.45
C PRO A 95 17.77 -8.31 5.15
N ILE A 96 18.46 -7.27 4.69
CA ILE A 96 18.11 -6.53 3.46
C ILE A 96 18.24 -7.44 2.24
N TYR A 97 19.36 -8.15 2.09
CA TYR A 97 19.54 -9.10 0.98
C TYR A 97 18.54 -10.26 1.03
N ALA A 98 18.23 -10.76 2.23
CA ALA A 98 17.20 -11.79 2.41
C ALA A 98 15.82 -11.29 1.96
N MET A 99 15.47 -10.04 2.28
CA MET A 99 14.24 -9.41 1.80
C MET A 99 14.22 -9.31 0.28
N PHE A 100 15.30 -8.80 -0.35
CA PHE A 100 15.34 -8.69 -1.82
C PHE A 100 15.25 -10.04 -2.52
N MET A 101 15.86 -11.08 -1.95
CA MET A 101 15.70 -12.45 -2.44
C MET A 101 14.25 -12.90 -2.36
N GLY A 102 13.59 -12.72 -1.22
CA GLY A 102 12.17 -13.03 -1.04
C GLY A 102 11.27 -12.24 -1.99
N ALA A 103 11.54 -10.94 -2.16
CA ALA A 103 10.87 -10.06 -3.08
C ALA A 103 10.96 -10.55 -4.53
N ALA A 104 12.15 -10.95 -4.98
CA ALA A 104 12.36 -11.44 -6.34
C ALA A 104 11.57 -12.74 -6.60
N LEU A 105 11.54 -13.66 -5.63
CA LEU A 105 10.75 -14.89 -5.72
C LEU A 105 9.25 -14.58 -5.80
N MET A 106 8.75 -13.68 -4.94
CA MET A 106 7.35 -13.24 -4.94
C MET A 106 6.95 -12.59 -6.26
N LEU A 107 7.78 -11.69 -6.80
CA LEU A 107 7.51 -11.05 -8.08
C LEU A 107 7.51 -12.04 -9.24
N LYS A 108 8.43 -13.02 -9.23
CA LYS A 108 8.47 -14.06 -10.25
C LYS A 108 7.17 -14.87 -10.25
N GLU A 109 6.69 -15.27 -9.09
CA GLU A 109 5.43 -16.00 -8.95
C GLU A 109 4.23 -15.13 -9.36
N ALA A 110 4.19 -13.87 -8.90
CA ALA A 110 3.12 -12.94 -9.24
C ALA A 110 3.03 -12.68 -10.74
N PHE A 111 4.15 -12.35 -11.39
CA PHE A 111 4.16 -12.11 -12.83
C PHE A 111 3.90 -13.37 -13.64
N HIS A 112 4.36 -14.54 -13.18
CA HIS A 112 4.02 -15.80 -13.83
C HIS A 112 2.50 -16.03 -13.83
N VAL A 113 1.82 -15.77 -12.71
CA VAL A 113 0.35 -15.88 -12.65
C VAL A 113 -0.32 -14.83 -13.54
N ILE A 114 0.11 -13.56 -13.44
CA ILE A 114 -0.49 -12.43 -14.16
C ILE A 114 -0.37 -12.61 -15.68
N PHE A 115 0.81 -13.00 -16.19
CA PHE A 115 1.09 -13.04 -17.63
C PHE A 115 0.88 -14.42 -18.27
N MET A 116 1.22 -15.52 -17.59
CA MET A 116 1.22 -16.84 -18.21
C MET A 116 -0.06 -17.64 -17.96
N GLN A 117 -0.68 -17.52 -16.77
CA GLN A 117 -1.94 -18.22 -16.47
C GLN A 117 -3.17 -17.48 -17.02
N GLY A 118 -3.05 -16.17 -17.22
CA GLY A 118 -4.17 -15.31 -17.62
C GLY A 118 -5.15 -15.07 -16.48
N GLY A 119 -6.00 -14.05 -16.66
CA GLY A 119 -7.04 -13.71 -15.71
C GLY A 119 -8.37 -14.45 -15.96
N VAL A 120 -9.28 -14.36 -15.00
CA VAL A 120 -10.59 -15.07 -15.03
C VAL A 120 -11.60 -14.40 -15.97
N GLY A 121 -11.30 -13.19 -16.46
CA GLY A 121 -12.17 -12.43 -17.33
C GLY A 121 -12.18 -12.91 -18.79
N LYS A 122 -13.05 -12.27 -19.58
CA LYS A 122 -13.25 -12.59 -21.00
C LYS A 122 -11.92 -12.42 -21.75
N ASN A 123 -11.49 -13.43 -22.49
CA ASN A 123 -10.19 -13.48 -23.20
C ASN A 123 -8.95 -13.51 -22.29
N GLY A 124 -9.05 -13.97 -21.04
CA GLY A 124 -7.92 -14.00 -20.11
C GLY A 124 -7.63 -12.65 -19.44
N SER A 125 -8.61 -11.75 -19.46
CA SER A 125 -8.55 -10.41 -18.87
C SER A 125 -8.72 -10.44 -17.34
N THR A 126 -8.65 -9.29 -16.67
CA THR A 126 -8.92 -9.18 -15.23
C THR A 126 -10.35 -9.60 -14.86
N VAL A 127 -10.63 -9.74 -13.57
CA VAL A 127 -11.98 -10.03 -13.05
C VAL A 127 -13.04 -9.01 -13.53
N ALA A 128 -12.65 -7.77 -13.84
CA ALA A 128 -13.54 -6.73 -14.35
C ALA A 128 -13.64 -6.67 -15.89
N GLY A 129 -12.99 -7.58 -16.62
CA GLY A 129 -12.97 -7.52 -18.09
C GLY A 129 -11.95 -6.55 -18.68
N THR A 130 -11.10 -5.95 -17.86
CA THR A 130 -10.08 -4.97 -18.27
C THR A 130 -8.73 -5.62 -18.57
N SER A 131 -7.82 -4.86 -19.18
CA SER A 131 -6.46 -5.34 -19.41
C SER A 131 -5.78 -5.74 -18.11
N THR A 132 -5.19 -6.94 -18.12
CA THR A 132 -4.38 -7.50 -17.03
C THR A 132 -3.22 -6.61 -16.62
N ILE A 133 -2.76 -5.71 -17.51
CA ILE A 133 -1.63 -4.82 -17.30
C ILE A 133 -2.05 -3.46 -16.72
N PHE A 134 -3.29 -3.02 -16.94
CA PHE A 134 -3.74 -1.69 -16.57
C PHE A 134 -3.50 -1.32 -15.09
N PRO A 135 -3.65 -2.24 -14.11
CA PRO A 135 -3.35 -1.93 -12.72
C PRO A 135 -1.89 -1.53 -12.43
N VAL A 136 -0.95 -1.74 -13.35
CA VAL A 136 0.45 -1.32 -13.14
C VAL A 136 0.59 0.21 -13.10
N PHE A 137 -0.26 0.95 -13.83
CA PHE A 137 -0.06 2.39 -14.02
C PHE A 137 -0.21 3.21 -12.72
N PRO A 138 -1.24 2.99 -11.87
CA PRO A 138 -1.39 3.75 -10.62
C PRO A 138 -0.28 3.52 -9.59
N ILE A 139 0.27 2.30 -9.50
CA ILE A 139 1.38 2.05 -8.56
C ILE A 139 2.70 2.62 -9.10
N MET A 140 2.93 2.53 -10.42
CA MET A 140 4.12 3.09 -11.05
C MET A 140 4.15 4.61 -10.96
N SER A 141 3.01 5.29 -11.04
CA SER A 141 2.97 6.75 -10.86
C SER A 141 3.44 7.16 -9.46
N VAL A 142 3.08 6.41 -8.41
CA VAL A 142 3.55 6.67 -7.04
C VAL A 142 5.05 6.42 -6.90
N VAL A 143 5.55 5.29 -7.41
CA VAL A 143 6.98 4.95 -7.33
C VAL A 143 7.84 5.97 -8.09
N VAL A 144 7.42 6.34 -9.30
CA VAL A 144 8.12 7.32 -10.14
C VAL A 144 8.10 8.70 -9.48
N LEU A 145 6.96 9.17 -8.96
CA LEU A 145 6.89 10.44 -8.25
C LEU A 145 7.80 10.44 -7.02
N ALA A 146 7.83 9.36 -6.24
CA ALA A 146 8.72 9.25 -5.09
C ALA A 146 10.20 9.41 -5.52
N VAL A 147 10.65 8.65 -6.52
CA VAL A 147 12.04 8.71 -6.99
C VAL A 147 12.39 10.08 -7.59
N ILE A 148 11.49 10.69 -8.36
CA ILE A 148 11.73 12.01 -8.95
C ILE A 148 11.82 13.09 -7.87
N ILE A 149 10.91 13.09 -6.90
CA ILE A 149 10.89 14.07 -5.80
C ILE A 149 12.15 13.92 -4.94
N GLN A 150 12.60 12.70 -4.72
CA GLN A 150 13.88 12.42 -4.05
C GLN A 150 15.06 13.04 -4.81
N GLN A 151 15.20 12.74 -6.10
CA GLN A 151 16.37 13.12 -6.89
C GLN A 151 16.45 14.62 -7.17
N LYS A 152 15.30 15.30 -7.26
CA LYS A 152 15.22 16.74 -7.56
C LYS A 152 15.19 17.64 -6.33
N SER A 153 15.05 17.11 -5.11
CA SER A 153 14.93 17.93 -3.90
C SER A 153 16.25 18.68 -3.60
N PRO A 154 16.29 20.02 -3.68
CA PRO A 154 17.48 20.78 -3.29
C PRO A 154 17.73 20.77 -1.78
N SER A 155 16.68 20.62 -0.97
CA SER A 155 16.79 20.60 0.49
C SER A 155 16.97 19.20 1.09
N MET A 156 17.19 18.17 0.26
CA MET A 156 17.38 16.78 0.69
C MET A 156 16.30 16.33 1.69
N VAL A 157 15.03 16.63 1.38
CA VAL A 157 13.87 16.44 2.28
C VAL A 157 13.83 15.04 2.90
N PHE A 158 14.18 14.04 2.10
CA PHE A 158 14.20 12.66 2.56
C PHE A 158 15.37 12.32 3.48
N GLU A 159 16.54 12.94 3.32
CA GLU A 159 17.64 12.71 4.25
C GLU A 159 17.36 13.40 5.59
N ASN A 160 16.73 14.57 5.55
CA ASN A 160 16.39 15.34 6.75
C ASN A 160 15.18 14.77 7.49
N HIS A 161 14.14 14.31 6.77
CA HIS A 161 12.88 13.83 7.34
C HIS A 161 12.36 12.55 6.66
N PRO A 162 13.14 11.45 6.68
CA PRO A 162 12.81 10.21 5.95
C PRO A 162 11.49 9.58 6.41
N CYS A 163 11.19 9.61 7.71
CA CYS A 163 9.99 8.96 8.25
C CYS A 163 8.70 9.61 7.74
N VAL A 164 8.63 10.94 7.75
CA VAL A 164 7.44 11.69 7.29
C VAL A 164 7.22 11.44 5.80
N TYR A 165 8.31 11.44 5.04
CA TYR A 165 8.29 11.16 3.60
C TYR A 165 7.77 9.74 3.30
N LEU A 166 8.37 8.72 3.94
CA LEU A 166 7.97 7.33 3.73
C LEU A 166 6.54 7.07 4.18
N LEU A 167 6.08 7.71 5.25
CA LEU A 167 4.69 7.63 5.69
C LEU A 167 3.75 8.26 4.66
N ALA A 168 4.05 9.44 4.11
CA ALA A 168 3.19 10.08 3.11
C ALA A 168 2.99 9.21 1.86
N PHE A 169 4.10 8.72 1.27
CA PHE A 169 4.02 7.82 0.10
C PHE A 169 3.48 6.43 0.47
N GLY A 170 3.76 5.95 1.68
CA GLY A 170 3.20 4.70 2.21
C GLY A 170 1.68 4.75 2.31
N LEU A 171 1.12 5.82 2.87
CA LEU A 171 -0.32 6.04 2.95
C LEU A 171 -0.98 6.16 1.57
N LEU A 172 -0.32 6.84 0.63
CA LEU A 172 -0.80 6.96 -0.74
C LEU A 172 -0.85 5.58 -1.43
N SER A 173 0.24 4.81 -1.34
CA SER A 173 0.28 3.44 -1.86
C SER A 173 -0.80 2.55 -1.21
N ALA A 174 -1.10 2.78 0.09
CA ALA A 174 -2.15 2.07 0.81
C ALA A 174 -3.53 2.35 0.23
N LYS A 175 -3.85 3.61 -0.07
CA LYS A 175 -5.11 3.97 -0.70
C LYS A 175 -5.26 3.31 -2.06
N ILE A 176 -4.24 3.39 -2.91
CA ILE A 176 -4.27 2.78 -4.25
C ILE A 176 -4.45 1.25 -4.15
N THR A 177 -3.77 0.62 -3.19
CA THR A 177 -3.95 -0.82 -2.95
C THR A 177 -5.38 -1.13 -2.48
N ASN A 178 -5.95 -0.35 -1.56
CA ASN A 178 -7.33 -0.53 -1.11
C ASN A 178 -8.32 -0.42 -2.26
N ARG A 179 -8.13 0.54 -3.17
CA ARG A 179 -8.96 0.70 -4.37
C ARG A 179 -8.90 -0.54 -5.26
N LEU A 180 -7.72 -1.12 -5.45
CA LEU A 180 -7.56 -2.35 -6.20
C LEU A 180 -8.26 -3.55 -5.52
N VAL A 181 -8.16 -3.67 -4.20
CA VAL A 181 -8.86 -4.72 -3.43
C VAL A 181 -10.37 -4.57 -3.58
N VAL A 182 -10.90 -3.35 -3.47
CA VAL A 182 -12.33 -3.09 -3.65
C VAL A 182 -12.76 -3.41 -5.08
N ALA A 183 -12.00 -2.96 -6.08
CA ALA A 183 -12.26 -3.25 -7.49
C ALA A 183 -12.31 -4.77 -7.79
N HIS A 184 -11.45 -5.56 -7.14
CA HIS A 184 -11.53 -7.02 -7.20
C HIS A 184 -12.85 -7.55 -6.64
N MET A 185 -13.23 -7.09 -5.44
CA MET A 185 -14.43 -7.57 -4.76
C MET A 185 -15.72 -7.17 -5.48
N THR A 186 -15.78 -5.96 -6.04
CA THR A 186 -16.94 -5.45 -6.79
C THR A 186 -16.91 -5.82 -8.26
N LYS A 187 -15.84 -6.46 -8.74
CA LYS A 187 -15.60 -6.77 -10.17
C LYS A 187 -15.69 -5.53 -11.06
N SER A 188 -15.18 -4.40 -10.56
CA SER A 188 -15.22 -3.11 -11.24
C SER A 188 -13.86 -2.75 -11.82
N GLU A 189 -13.87 -1.88 -12.83
CA GLU A 189 -12.65 -1.28 -13.35
C GLU A 189 -12.06 -0.35 -12.28
N MET A 190 -10.74 -0.24 -12.24
CA MET A 190 -10.04 0.66 -11.33
C MET A 190 -9.72 1.96 -12.08
N ASP A 191 -10.16 3.12 -11.58
CA ASP A 191 -9.78 4.38 -12.23
C ASP A 191 -8.33 4.74 -11.99
N PHE A 192 -7.70 5.34 -13.00
CA PHE A 192 -6.33 5.84 -12.91
C PHE A 192 -6.16 7.03 -11.96
N TRP A 193 -7.14 7.96 -11.97
CA TRP A 193 -7.04 9.20 -11.20
C TRP A 193 -7.33 8.95 -9.72
N ASP A 194 -6.41 9.40 -8.88
CA ASP A 194 -6.55 9.36 -7.43
C ASP A 194 -6.31 10.76 -6.83
N THR A 195 -7.27 11.22 -6.02
CA THR A 195 -7.20 12.50 -5.30
C THR A 195 -6.03 12.61 -4.33
N GLY A 196 -5.49 11.47 -3.89
CA GLY A 196 -4.29 11.41 -3.06
C GLY A 196 -3.02 11.78 -3.82
N LEU A 197 -3.00 11.65 -5.15
CA LEU A 197 -1.85 12.04 -5.98
C LEU A 197 -1.63 13.56 -6.04
N ILE A 198 -2.63 14.35 -5.65
CA ILE A 198 -2.55 15.82 -5.56
C ILE A 198 -1.45 16.24 -4.57
N GLY A 199 -1.29 15.52 -3.45
CA GLY A 199 -0.26 15.83 -2.45
C GLY A 199 1.17 15.74 -3.02
N PRO A 200 1.61 14.58 -3.52
CA PRO A 200 2.91 14.46 -4.19
C PRO A 200 3.03 15.31 -5.46
N GLY A 201 1.94 15.50 -6.20
CA GLY A 201 1.90 16.40 -7.35
C GLY A 201 2.24 17.85 -6.98
N ALA A 202 1.74 18.33 -5.83
CA ALA A 202 2.07 19.63 -5.30
C ALA A 202 3.54 19.74 -4.88
N LEU A 203 4.11 18.69 -4.28
CA LEU A 203 5.55 18.62 -3.97
C LEU A 203 6.40 18.70 -5.24
N PHE A 204 6.06 17.91 -6.26
CA PHE A 204 6.74 17.93 -7.54
C PHE A 204 6.67 19.32 -8.22
N LEU A 205 5.50 19.96 -8.17
CA LEU A 205 5.32 21.30 -8.72
C LEU A 205 6.10 22.37 -7.93
N ASN A 206 6.13 22.28 -6.60
CA ASN A 206 6.91 23.19 -5.76
C ASN A 206 8.42 23.12 -6.07
N GLN A 207 8.94 21.91 -6.31
CA GLN A 207 10.32 21.70 -6.74
C GLN A 207 10.58 22.26 -8.14
N TYR A 208 9.61 22.18 -9.06
CA TYR A 208 9.73 22.77 -10.39
C TYR A 208 9.82 24.31 -10.36
N PHE A 209 9.16 24.96 -9.40
CA PHE A 209 9.21 26.41 -9.20
C PHE A 209 10.37 26.90 -8.31
N ASN A 210 11.46 26.13 -8.20
CA ASN A 210 12.63 26.45 -7.37
C ASN A 210 12.30 26.67 -5.88
N CYS A 211 11.37 25.89 -5.32
CA CYS A 211 11.03 25.87 -3.89
C CYS A 211 10.65 27.24 -3.30
N TRP A 212 9.61 27.87 -3.85
CA TRP A 212 9.01 29.07 -3.25
C TRP A 212 8.47 28.83 -1.83
N LEU A 213 8.06 27.60 -1.53
CA LEU A 213 7.62 27.16 -0.20
C LEU A 213 8.61 26.16 0.36
N ASP A 214 8.82 26.21 1.68
CA ASP A 214 9.64 25.24 2.41
C ASP A 214 9.11 23.81 2.16
N GLU A 215 9.97 22.97 1.59
CA GLU A 215 9.60 21.60 1.20
C GLU A 215 9.13 20.77 2.41
N HIS A 216 9.64 21.05 3.61
CA HIS A 216 9.21 20.36 4.82
C HIS A 216 7.75 20.66 5.19
N LEU A 217 7.32 21.93 5.08
CA LEU A 217 5.92 22.29 5.32
C LEU A 217 4.99 21.65 4.29
N VAL A 218 5.37 21.69 3.01
CA VAL A 218 4.59 21.06 1.94
C VAL A 218 4.50 19.54 2.14
N LEU A 219 5.55 18.90 2.66
CA LEU A 219 5.53 17.48 2.98
C LEU A 219 4.52 17.15 4.10
N TRP A 220 4.47 17.97 5.15
CA TRP A 220 3.46 17.80 6.21
C TRP A 220 2.04 18.00 5.69
N PHE A 221 1.81 19.01 4.85
CA PHE A 221 0.51 19.19 4.19
C PHE A 221 0.16 18.00 3.31
N CYS A 222 1.12 17.44 2.57
CA CYS A 222 0.94 16.23 1.79
C CYS A 222 0.54 15.04 2.67
N LEU A 223 1.23 14.82 3.80
CA LEU A 223 0.90 13.75 4.74
C LEU A 223 -0.53 13.89 5.27
N ILE A 224 -0.90 15.08 5.73
CA ILE A 224 -2.24 15.36 6.27
C ILE A 224 -3.32 15.15 5.18
N TRP A 225 -3.06 15.63 3.96
CA TRP A 225 -3.98 15.48 2.83
C TRP A 225 -4.23 14.00 2.51
N VAL A 226 -3.15 13.23 2.32
CA VAL A 226 -3.24 11.81 1.98
C VAL A 226 -3.90 11.01 3.11
N LEU A 227 -3.63 11.35 4.37
CA LEU A 227 -4.28 10.74 5.53
C LEU A 227 -5.79 11.02 5.52
N PHE A 228 -6.19 12.27 5.37
CA PHE A 228 -7.60 12.66 5.33
C PHE A 228 -8.35 11.96 4.19
N ASP A 229 -7.74 11.95 3.00
CA ASP A 229 -8.28 11.34 1.79
C ASP A 229 -8.41 9.80 1.93
N LEU A 230 -7.43 9.13 2.55
CA LEU A 230 -7.52 7.71 2.89
C LEU A 230 -8.64 7.41 3.90
N LEU A 231 -8.79 8.24 4.94
CA LEU A 231 -9.83 8.07 5.97
C LEU A 231 -11.23 8.28 5.38
N ARG A 232 -11.40 9.32 4.55
CA ARG A 232 -12.63 9.59 3.80
C ARG A 232 -12.99 8.39 2.91
N TYR A 233 -12.05 7.94 2.09
CA TYR A 233 -12.25 6.78 1.22
C TYR A 233 -12.67 5.53 2.02
N SER A 234 -11.96 5.25 3.11
CA SER A 234 -12.23 4.11 3.99
C SER A 234 -13.62 4.16 4.63
N THR A 235 -14.06 5.36 5.04
CA THR A 235 -15.38 5.55 5.66
C THR A 235 -16.50 5.35 4.64
N VAL A 236 -16.36 5.93 3.44
CA VAL A 236 -17.36 5.82 2.36
C VAL A 236 -17.50 4.37 1.92
N VAL A 237 -16.40 3.69 1.63
CA VAL A 237 -16.44 2.26 1.22
C VAL A 237 -17.09 1.39 2.30
N CYS A 238 -16.79 1.62 3.57
CA CYS A 238 -17.45 0.89 4.66
C CYS A 238 -18.97 1.12 4.66
N GLN A 239 -19.41 2.36 4.47
CA GLN A 239 -20.82 2.71 4.44
C GLN A 239 -21.54 2.07 3.25
N GLU A 240 -20.96 2.14 2.05
CA GLU A 240 -21.51 1.54 0.83
C GLU A 240 -21.65 0.01 0.96
N ILE A 241 -20.62 -0.66 1.48
CA ILE A 241 -20.66 -2.11 1.73
C ILE A 241 -21.74 -2.45 2.75
N CYS A 242 -21.85 -1.69 3.84
CA CYS A 242 -22.87 -1.91 4.87
C CYS A 242 -24.29 -1.68 4.33
N GLU A 243 -24.48 -0.67 3.48
CA GLU A 243 -25.76 -0.38 2.84
C GLU A 243 -26.16 -1.49 1.87
N HIS A 244 -25.22 -1.94 1.03
CA HIS A 244 -25.45 -3.04 0.09
C HIS A 244 -25.79 -4.36 0.78
N LEU A 245 -25.10 -4.69 1.88
CA LEU A 245 -25.33 -5.90 2.67
C LEU A 245 -26.49 -5.79 3.67
N ARG A 246 -27.06 -4.58 3.86
CA ARG A 246 -28.06 -4.25 4.90
C ARG A 246 -27.63 -4.59 6.34
N ILE A 247 -26.37 -4.33 6.68
CA ILE A 247 -25.82 -4.54 8.03
C ILE A 247 -25.47 -3.17 8.64
N TYR A 248 -25.53 -3.04 9.97
CA TYR A 248 -25.01 -1.84 10.63
C TYR A 248 -23.48 -1.86 10.63
N CYS A 249 -22.85 -0.72 10.33
CA CYS A 249 -21.39 -0.61 10.41
C CYS A 249 -20.96 -0.91 11.86
N PHE A 250 -20.13 -1.94 12.05
CA PHE A 250 -19.65 -2.43 13.35
C PHE A 250 -20.66 -3.15 14.28
N VAL A 251 -21.85 -3.53 13.78
CA VAL A 251 -22.78 -4.38 14.55
C VAL A 251 -23.29 -5.52 13.65
N ILE A 252 -23.08 -6.76 14.07
CA ILE A 252 -23.44 -8.00 13.33
C ILE A 252 -24.95 -8.30 13.48
N THR A 253 -25.80 -7.27 13.51
CA THR A 253 -27.25 -7.44 13.44
C THR A 253 -27.72 -6.92 12.09
N SER A 254 -28.48 -7.76 11.38
CA SER A 254 -29.11 -7.42 10.11
C SER A 254 -30.14 -6.31 10.34
N ARG A 255 -30.19 -5.31 9.46
CA ARG A 255 -31.27 -4.32 9.48
C ARG A 255 -32.60 -5.03 9.14
N PRO A 256 -33.68 -4.80 9.91
CA PRO A 256 -34.99 -5.37 9.55
C PRO A 256 -35.42 -4.87 8.16
N PRO A 257 -36.09 -5.70 7.34
CA PRO A 257 -36.63 -5.25 6.08
C PRO A 257 -37.62 -4.11 6.30
N LEU A 258 -37.53 -3.06 5.47
CA LEU A 258 -38.54 -2.00 5.44
C LEU A 258 -39.90 -2.66 5.20
N SER A 259 -40.82 -2.55 6.16
CA SER A 259 -42.20 -2.96 5.97
C SER A 259 -42.77 -2.16 4.80
N LYS A 260 -43.13 -2.86 3.71
CA LYS A 260 -44.06 -2.29 2.73
C LYS A 260 -45.31 -1.91 3.51
N ASP A 261 -45.64 -0.63 3.55
CA ASP A 261 -46.99 -0.20 3.89
C ASP A 261 -47.95 -0.83 2.88
N SER A 262 -48.55 -1.94 3.29
CA SER A 262 -49.75 -2.48 2.69
C SER A 262 -50.93 -1.76 3.32
N SER A 263 -51.33 -0.62 2.73
CA SER A 263 -52.71 -0.13 2.82
C SER A 263 -53.25 0.10 1.42
N ASN A 264 -53.48 -1.02 0.73
CA ASN A 264 -54.41 -1.07 -0.39
C ASN A 264 -55.62 -1.89 0.06
N ASN A 265 -56.60 -1.21 0.66
CA ASN A 265 -58.02 -1.58 0.58
C ASN A 265 -58.65 -0.39 -0.16
N GLY A 266 -59.04 -0.49 -1.43
CA GLY A 266 -60.00 -1.44 -1.96
C GLY A 266 -61.25 -0.64 -2.33
N ALA A 267 -61.39 -0.36 -3.62
CA ALA A 267 -62.55 0.31 -4.20
C ALA A 267 -63.83 -0.56 -4.10
N SER A 268 -64.99 0.05 -3.80
CA SER A 268 -66.22 0.03 -4.64
C SER A 268 -67.53 0.27 -3.86
N SER A 269 -68.46 0.95 -4.54
CA SER A 269 -69.94 0.96 -4.44
C SER A 269 -70.65 1.64 -3.26
N SER A 270 -71.17 2.86 -3.48
CA SER A 270 -72.59 3.15 -3.80
C SER A 270 -72.75 4.63 -4.18
#